data_AF-A0A5K7S8G9-F1
#
_entry.id   AF-A0A5K7S8G9-F1
#
_cell.length_a   1.000
_cell.length_b   1.000
_cell.length_c   1.000
_cell.angle_alpha   90.00
_cell.angle_beta   90.00
_cell.angle_gamma   90.00
#
_symmetry.space_group_name_H-M   'P 1'
#
loop_
_entity.id
_entity.type
_entity.pdbx_description
1 polymer ?
#
loop_
_entity_poly.entity_id
_entity_poly.type
_entity_poly.pdbx_seq_one_letter_code
_entity_poly.pdbx_strand_id
1 'polypeptide(L)'
;MFKLFKKKEPNPISNEWSNLTINQRMSVLNLIFSISIGDNGLEDSNKRVSILNTYIGLLGVRSDQCMAYFTSEGYTKMVSDLIPLSQKQKEFLIIAAYEMITRNGKAKDTELIMTGNIFEQIGIDAERFMATIEKAVALTNYFSKV
;
A
#
# COMPACT_ATOMS: atom_id res chain seq x y z
N MET A 1 9.93 -25.10 -28.39
CA MET A 1 10.89 -24.94 -27.28
C MET A 1 10.38 -23.80 -26.39
N PHE A 2 9.85 -24.13 -25.22
CA PHE A 2 9.08 -23.23 -24.36
C PHE A 2 9.96 -22.18 -23.68
N LYS A 3 9.78 -20.90 -24.02
CA LYS A 3 10.25 -19.76 -23.22
C LYS A 3 9.17 -19.40 -22.18
N LEU A 4 8.87 -20.29 -21.23
CA LEU A 4 7.73 -20.13 -20.29
C LEU A 4 8.05 -19.61 -18.89
N PHE A 5 9.29 -19.21 -18.61
CA PHE A 5 9.60 -18.54 -17.35
C PHE A 5 10.63 -17.43 -17.59
N LYS A 6 10.16 -16.23 -17.94
CA LYS A 6 10.91 -15.03 -17.56
C LYS A 6 10.91 -15.05 -16.03
N LYS A 7 12.07 -15.31 -15.40
CA LYS A 7 12.24 -15.02 -13.97
C LYS A 7 11.76 -13.58 -13.78
N LYS A 8 10.70 -13.38 -12.99
CA LYS A 8 10.33 -12.03 -12.55
C LYS A 8 11.58 -11.48 -11.89
N GLU A 9 12.14 -10.41 -12.46
CA GLU A 9 13.26 -9.75 -11.80
C GLU A 9 12.80 -9.39 -10.38
N PRO A 10 13.65 -9.64 -9.37
CA PRO A 10 13.30 -9.33 -8.00
C PRO A 10 12.96 -7.84 -7.92
N ASN A 11 11.72 -7.52 -7.55
CA ASN A 11 11.33 -6.13 -7.37
C ASN A 11 12.22 -5.56 -6.26
N PRO A 12 12.91 -4.42 -6.50
CA PRO A 12 13.87 -3.86 -5.55
C PRO A 12 13.26 -3.52 -4.18
N ILE A 13 11.92 -3.40 -4.10
CA ILE A 13 11.18 -3.09 -2.87
C ILE A 13 10.79 -4.38 -2.11
N SER A 14 10.86 -5.56 -2.74
CA SER A 14 10.47 -6.83 -2.09
C SER A 14 11.25 -7.12 -0.80
N ASN A 15 12.52 -6.71 -0.74
CA ASN A 15 13.37 -6.88 0.43
C ASN A 15 12.89 -6.08 1.64
N GLU A 16 12.21 -4.95 1.42
CA GLU A 16 11.70 -4.09 2.50
C GLU A 16 10.61 -4.78 3.31
N TRP A 17 9.95 -5.79 2.74
CA TRP A 17 8.87 -6.54 3.39
C TRP A 17 9.34 -7.90 3.94
N SER A 18 10.60 -8.28 3.68
CA SER A 18 11.12 -9.63 3.94
C SER A 18 11.18 -10.00 5.42
N ASN A 19 11.42 -9.01 6.31
CA ASN A 19 11.49 -9.20 7.75
C ASN A 19 10.14 -9.08 8.46
N LEU A 20 9.05 -8.81 7.74
CA LEU A 20 7.71 -8.73 8.33
C LEU A 20 7.17 -10.11 8.67
N THR A 21 6.49 -10.22 9.81
CA THR A 21 5.69 -11.40 10.15
C THR A 21 4.52 -11.54 9.18
N ILE A 22 3.94 -12.73 9.10
CA ILE A 22 2.78 -12.97 8.24
C ILE A 22 1.61 -12.03 8.57
N ASN A 23 1.36 -11.78 9.87
CA ASN A 23 0.29 -10.88 10.32
C ASN A 23 0.54 -9.43 9.89
N GLN A 24 1.78 -8.96 9.96
CA GLN A 24 2.15 -7.63 9.48
C GLN A 24 1.94 -7.51 7.97
N ARG A 25 2.32 -8.52 7.19
CA ARG A 25 2.11 -8.52 5.74
C ARG A 25 0.63 -8.54 5.37
N MET A 26 -0.18 -9.32 6.08
CA MET A 26 -1.64 -9.30 5.91
C MET A 26 -2.23 -7.93 6.29
N SER A 27 -1.75 -7.33 7.37
CA SER A 27 -2.17 -5.99 7.81
C SER A 27 -1.80 -4.89 6.82
N VAL A 28 -0.64 -4.98 6.17
CA VAL A 28 -0.25 -4.08 5.07
C VAL A 28 -1.25 -4.19 3.91
N LEU A 29 -1.57 -5.41 3.46
CA LEU A 29 -2.53 -5.57 2.36
C LEU A 29 -3.93 -5.08 2.75
N ASN A 30 -4.38 -5.39 3.97
CA ASN A 30 -5.69 -4.97 4.46
C ASN A 30 -5.80 -3.45 4.56
N LEU A 31 -4.74 -2.74 4.98
CA LEU A 31 -4.73 -1.27 4.96
C LEU A 31 -4.91 -0.73 3.54
N ILE A 32 -4.10 -1.22 2.59
CA ILE A 32 -4.16 -0.81 1.18
C ILE A 32 -5.57 -1.08 0.63
N PHE A 33 -6.18 -2.21 1.00
CA PHE A 33 -7.54 -2.55 0.62
C PHE A 33 -8.58 -1.62 1.25
N SER A 34 -8.48 -1.29 2.54
CA SER A 34 -9.40 -0.37 3.21
C SER A 34 -9.40 1.03 2.58
N ILE A 35 -8.23 1.54 2.19
CA ILE A 35 -8.09 2.82 1.49
C ILE A 35 -8.73 2.76 0.09
N SER A 36 -8.69 1.57 -0.54
CA SER A 36 -9.21 1.38 -1.90
C SER A 36 -10.73 1.51 -2.04
N ILE A 37 -11.49 1.35 -0.95
CA ILE A 37 -12.96 1.32 -0.92
C ILE A 37 -13.58 2.74 -0.94
N GLY A 38 -12.76 3.80 -0.91
CA GLY A 38 -13.20 5.20 -0.93
C GLY A 38 -14.05 5.64 -2.13
N ASP A 39 -15.25 6.14 -1.78
CA ASP A 39 -16.29 7.00 -2.41
C ASP A 39 -16.66 6.93 -3.92
N ASN A 40 -15.90 6.26 -4.79
CA ASN A 40 -16.24 6.19 -6.21
C ASN A 40 -16.25 4.72 -6.66
N GLY A 41 -17.45 4.15 -6.60
CA GLY A 41 -17.74 2.78 -7.00
C GLY A 41 -17.17 2.40 -8.36
N LEU A 42 -16.67 1.16 -8.45
CA LEU A 42 -16.47 0.30 -9.64
C LEU A 42 -15.78 0.83 -10.93
N GLU A 43 -15.61 2.13 -11.14
CA GLU A 43 -15.26 2.73 -12.45
C GLU A 43 -13.83 2.44 -12.95
N ASP A 44 -12.91 1.94 -12.13
CA ASP A 44 -11.66 1.34 -12.64
C ASP A 44 -11.23 0.14 -11.78
N SER A 45 -12.03 -0.93 -11.82
CA SER A 45 -11.71 -2.20 -11.13
C SER A 45 -10.37 -2.79 -11.57
N ASN A 46 -9.97 -2.60 -12.84
CA ASN A 46 -8.78 -3.22 -13.40
C ASN A 46 -7.48 -2.66 -12.83
N LYS A 47 -7.34 -1.32 -12.73
CA LYS A 47 -6.14 -0.73 -12.11
C LYS A 47 -6.06 -1.07 -10.62
N ARG A 48 -7.17 -1.02 -9.89
CA ARG A 48 -7.24 -1.44 -8.47
C ARG A 48 -6.76 -2.87 -8.29
N VAL A 49 -7.32 -3.79 -9.07
CA VAL A 49 -6.97 -5.22 -9.00
C VAL A 49 -5.50 -5.42 -9.36
N SER A 50 -4.97 -4.67 -10.35
CA SER A 50 -3.55 -4.72 -10.71
C SER A 50 -2.63 -4.27 -9.56
N ILE A 51 -2.95 -3.15 -8.89
CA ILE A 51 -2.16 -2.67 -7.76
C ILE A 51 -2.24 -3.65 -6.60
N LEU A 52 -3.44 -4.12 -6.24
CA LEU A 52 -3.61 -5.12 -5.17
C LEU A 52 -2.86 -6.42 -5.48
N ASN A 53 -2.92 -6.93 -6.72
CA ASN A 53 -2.15 -8.11 -7.14
C ASN A 53 -0.63 -7.89 -7.06
N THR A 54 -0.18 -6.67 -7.30
CA THR A 54 1.23 -6.30 -7.14
C THR A 54 1.64 -6.43 -5.66
N TYR A 55 0.87 -5.86 -4.74
CA TYR A 55 1.16 -5.96 -3.31
C TYR A 55 0.98 -7.37 -2.75
N ILE A 56 0.00 -8.14 -3.22
CA ILE A 56 -0.14 -9.58 -2.93
C ILE A 56 1.17 -10.32 -3.28
N GLY A 57 1.70 -10.07 -4.48
CA GLY A 57 2.96 -10.67 -4.93
C GLY A 57 4.18 -10.21 -4.13
N LEU A 58 4.26 -8.93 -3.76
CA LEU A 58 5.36 -8.36 -2.98
C LEU A 58 5.39 -8.86 -1.54
N LEU A 59 4.22 -8.98 -0.93
CA LEU A 59 4.07 -9.41 0.47
C LEU A 59 4.11 -10.94 0.60
N GLY A 60 3.87 -11.67 -0.49
CA GLY A 60 3.82 -13.13 -0.48
C GLY A 60 2.68 -13.66 0.38
N VAL A 61 1.52 -13.00 0.30
CA VAL A 61 0.29 -13.37 1.04
C VAL A 61 -0.82 -13.72 0.07
N ARG A 62 -1.90 -14.33 0.56
CA ARG A 62 -3.13 -14.55 -0.23
C ARG A 62 -4.25 -13.61 0.22
N SER A 63 -5.05 -13.12 -0.73
CA SER A 63 -6.15 -12.20 -0.44
C SER A 63 -7.20 -12.80 0.50
N ASP A 64 -7.56 -14.07 0.32
CA ASP A 64 -8.53 -14.77 1.16
C ASP A 64 -8.05 -14.94 2.61
N GLN A 65 -6.75 -15.22 2.80
CA GLN A 65 -6.13 -15.25 4.13
C GLN A 65 -6.13 -13.87 4.79
N CYS A 66 -5.85 -12.81 4.02
CA CYS A 66 -5.87 -11.44 4.55
C CYS A 66 -7.28 -11.02 4.97
N MET A 67 -8.30 -11.36 4.17
CA MET A 67 -9.70 -11.15 4.53
C MET A 67 -10.09 -11.93 5.80
N ALA A 68 -9.77 -13.22 5.86
CA ALA A 68 -10.07 -14.04 7.03
C ALA A 68 -9.40 -13.50 8.30
N TYR A 69 -8.14 -13.06 8.18
CA TYR A 69 -7.41 -12.40 9.25
C TYR A 69 -8.12 -11.12 9.72
N PHE A 70 -8.52 -10.25 8.79
CA PHE A 70 -9.23 -9.03 9.11
C PHE A 70 -10.60 -9.28 9.74
N THR A 71 -11.35 -10.27 9.25
CA THR A 71 -12.64 -10.66 9.82
C THR A 71 -12.50 -11.22 11.23
N SER A 72 -11.42 -11.96 11.53
CA SER A 72 -11.14 -12.51 12.86
C SER A 72 -10.69 -11.44 13.85
N GLU A 73 -9.69 -10.65 13.47
CA GLU A 73 -8.95 -9.80 14.41
C GLU A 73 -9.37 -8.33 14.37
N GLY A 74 -9.99 -7.90 13.27
CA GLY A 74 -10.50 -6.56 13.07
C GLY A 74 -9.43 -5.48 12.87
N TYR A 75 -9.94 -4.24 12.76
CA TYR A 75 -9.15 -3.05 12.46
C TYR A 75 -8.11 -2.73 13.54
N THR A 76 -8.46 -2.86 14.82
CA THR A 76 -7.54 -2.55 15.94
C THR A 76 -6.28 -3.40 15.88
N LYS A 77 -6.41 -4.70 15.56
CA LYS A 77 -5.27 -5.59 15.44
C LYS A 77 -4.41 -5.25 14.22
N MET A 78 -5.04 -4.93 13.10
CA MET A 78 -4.33 -4.44 11.90
C MET A 78 -3.46 -3.23 12.24
N VAL A 79 -4.01 -2.21 12.91
CA VAL A 79 -3.24 -1.04 13.35
C VAL A 79 -2.10 -1.43 14.28
N SER A 80 -2.36 -2.29 15.27
CA SER A 80 -1.35 -2.75 16.21
C SER A 80 -0.16 -3.46 15.54
N ASP A 81 -0.39 -4.22 14.47
CA ASP A 81 0.67 -4.88 13.72
C ASP A 81 1.49 -3.90 12.86
N LEU A 82 0.89 -2.76 12.46
CA LEU A 82 1.53 -1.75 11.62
C LEU A 82 2.36 -0.72 12.42
N ILE A 83 2.04 -0.51 13.70
CA ILE A 83 2.83 0.35 14.60
C ILE A 83 4.34 0.01 14.60
N PRO A 84 4.77 -1.26 14.77
CA PRO A 84 6.20 -1.62 14.86
C PRO A 84 6.93 -1.63 13.51
N LEU A 85 6.27 -1.28 12.40
CA LEU A 85 6.97 -1.14 11.13
C LEU A 85 8.10 -0.13 11.25
N SER A 86 9.22 -0.44 10.61
CA SER A 86 10.31 0.52 10.48
C SER A 86 9.84 1.75 9.71
N GLN A 87 10.54 2.85 9.93
CA GLN A 87 10.15 4.11 9.31
C GLN A 87 10.18 4.06 7.77
N LYS A 88 11.14 3.33 7.21
CA LYS A 88 11.25 3.12 5.77
C LYS A 88 10.08 2.30 5.23
N GLN A 89 9.65 1.26 5.94
CA GLN A 89 8.46 0.47 5.57
C GLN A 89 7.18 1.31 5.61
N LYS A 90 7.06 2.18 6.61
CA LYS A 90 5.97 3.15 6.71
C LYS A 90 5.95 4.13 5.53
N GLU A 91 7.12 4.63 5.10
CA GLU A 91 7.23 5.48 3.91
C GLU A 91 6.80 4.75 2.63
N PHE A 92 7.21 3.50 2.43
CA PHE A 92 6.70 2.70 1.31
C PHE A 92 5.20 2.44 1.39
N LEU A 93 4.66 2.26 2.59
CA LEU A 93 3.23 2.07 2.80
C LEU A 93 2.44 3.35 2.46
N ILE A 94 2.98 4.54 2.78
CA ILE A 94 2.41 5.82 2.35
C ILE A 94 2.35 5.90 0.83
N ILE A 95 3.44 5.55 0.15
CA ILE A 95 3.51 5.58 -1.32
C ILE A 95 2.48 4.61 -1.93
N ALA A 96 2.37 3.41 -1.37
CA ALA A 96 1.37 2.41 -1.78
C ALA A 96 -0.07 2.92 -1.61
N ALA A 97 -0.36 3.54 -0.46
CA ALA A 97 -1.65 4.15 -0.17
C ALA A 97 -1.95 5.33 -1.10
N TYR A 98 -0.95 6.17 -1.38
CA TYR A 98 -1.08 7.30 -2.28
C TYR A 98 -1.42 6.86 -3.71
N GLU A 99 -0.70 5.85 -4.23
CA GLU A 99 -0.98 5.24 -5.54
C GLU A 99 -2.44 4.73 -5.62
N MET A 100 -2.98 4.21 -4.50
CA MET A 100 -4.36 3.76 -4.41
C MET A 100 -5.40 4.87 -4.39
N ILE A 101 -5.07 6.10 -4.01
CA ILE A 101 -6.03 7.23 -4.03
C ILE A 101 -5.85 8.11 -5.28
N THR A 102 -4.68 8.10 -5.93
CA THR A 102 -4.44 8.83 -7.19
C THR A 102 -4.85 8.10 -8.46
N ARG A 103 -5.68 7.04 -8.35
CA ARG A 103 -6.01 6.13 -9.47
C ARG A 103 -6.54 6.83 -10.73
N ASN A 104 -7.26 7.93 -10.55
CA ASN A 104 -7.94 8.69 -11.60
C ASN A 104 -7.38 10.10 -11.78
N GLY A 105 -6.15 10.36 -11.30
CA GLY A 105 -5.53 11.69 -11.34
C GLY A 105 -5.08 12.12 -9.95
N LYS A 106 -5.31 13.38 -9.59
CA LYS A 106 -4.93 13.88 -8.26
C LYS A 106 -5.86 13.30 -7.19
N ALA A 107 -5.28 12.91 -6.07
CA ALA A 107 -6.05 12.55 -4.88
C ALA A 107 -6.92 13.73 -4.43
N LYS A 108 -8.15 13.44 -4.01
CA LYS A 108 -9.01 14.45 -3.39
C LYS A 108 -8.53 14.73 -1.98
N ASP A 109 -8.75 15.95 -1.48
CA ASP A 109 -8.38 16.33 -0.11
C ASP A 109 -9.02 15.40 0.93
N THR A 110 -10.25 14.94 0.68
CA THR A 110 -10.93 13.98 1.56
C THR A 110 -10.22 12.63 1.63
N GLU A 111 -9.71 12.12 0.51
CA GLU A 111 -8.94 10.86 0.47
C GLU A 111 -7.60 11.01 1.19
N LEU A 112 -6.94 12.16 1.03
CA LEU A 112 -5.70 12.48 1.72
C LEU A 112 -5.90 12.59 3.23
N ILE A 113 -6.94 13.29 3.68
CA ILE A 113 -7.26 13.45 5.10
C ILE A 113 -7.60 12.08 5.72
N MET A 114 -8.49 11.30 5.08
CA MET A 114 -8.85 9.97 5.59
C MET A 114 -7.63 9.05 5.67
N THR A 115 -6.79 9.05 4.64
CA THR A 115 -5.57 8.23 4.60
C THR A 115 -4.58 8.70 5.67
N GLY A 116 -4.36 10.01 5.81
CA GLY A 116 -3.52 10.61 6.83
C GLY A 116 -3.95 10.24 8.25
N ASN A 117 -5.25 10.27 8.54
CA ASN A 117 -5.79 9.87 9.85
C ASN A 117 -5.53 8.39 10.19
N ILE A 118 -5.43 7.52 9.19
CA ILE A 118 -5.05 6.12 9.42
C ILE A 118 -3.53 6.02 9.70
N PHE A 119 -2.72 6.81 8.99
CA PHE A 119 -1.28 6.84 9.20
C PHE A 119 -0.87 7.45 10.55
N GLU A 120 -1.63 8.41 11.07
CA GLU A 120 -1.46 8.94 12.42
C GLU A 120 -1.58 7.85 13.48
N GLN A 121 -2.52 6.93 13.33
CA GLN A 121 -2.71 5.80 14.25
C GLN A 121 -1.53 4.82 14.29
N ILE A 122 -0.68 4.81 13.26
CA ILE A 122 0.54 4.01 13.21
C ILE A 122 1.80 4.86 13.48
N GLY A 123 1.63 6.09 13.99
CA GLY A 123 2.72 6.96 14.43
C GLY A 123 3.38 7.76 13.32
N ILE A 124 2.64 8.16 12.29
CA ILE A 124 3.10 9.09 11.26
C ILE A 124 2.24 10.35 11.33
N ASP A 125 2.86 11.47 11.67
CA ASP A 125 2.17 12.76 11.64
C ASP A 125 1.84 13.23 10.21
N ALA A 126 0.93 14.20 10.12
CA ALA A 126 0.47 14.73 8.84
C ALA A 126 1.60 15.39 8.01
N GLU A 127 2.56 16.05 8.67
CA GLU A 127 3.69 16.70 8.00
C GLU A 127 4.55 15.66 7.27
N ARG A 128 4.89 14.57 7.96
CA ARG A 128 5.68 13.48 7.40
C ARG A 128 4.92 12.72 6.32
N PHE A 129 3.62 12.51 6.51
CA PHE A 129 2.75 11.91 5.51
C PHE A 129 2.82 12.70 4.20
N MET A 130 2.61 14.02 4.28
CA MET A 130 2.65 14.92 3.11
C MET A 130 4.04 15.01 2.49
N ALA A 131 5.09 15.16 3.31
CA ALA A 131 6.47 15.24 2.82
C ALA A 131 6.89 13.97 2.05
N THR A 132 6.42 12.79 2.48
CA THR A 132 6.68 11.53 1.79
C THR A 132 6.02 11.49 0.42
N ILE A 133 4.76 11.93 0.33
CA ILE A 133 4.01 12.04 -0.93
C ILE A 133 4.68 13.02 -1.88
N GLU A 134 5.01 14.23 -1.42
CA GLU A 134 5.65 15.26 -2.23
C GLU A 134 6.97 14.77 -2.81
N LYS A 135 7.78 14.09 -2.01
CA LYS A 135 9.04 13.48 -2.45
C LYS A 135 8.81 12.42 -3.54
N ALA A 136 7.81 11.54 -3.36
CA ALA A 136 7.48 10.51 -4.33
C ALA A 136 6.97 11.09 -5.67
N VAL A 137 6.14 12.13 -5.60
CA VAL A 137 5.63 12.87 -6.76
C VAL A 137 6.78 13.58 -7.49
N ALA A 138 7.67 14.26 -6.76
CA ALA A 138 8.82 14.94 -7.35
C ALA A 138 9.74 13.95 -8.08
N LEU A 139 9.99 12.77 -7.51
CA LEU A 139 10.81 11.73 -8.12
C LEU A 139 10.17 11.20 -9.41
N THR A 140 8.88 10.89 -9.37
CA THR A 140 8.12 10.43 -10.55
C THR A 140 8.15 11.48 -11.68
N ASN A 141 7.95 12.75 -11.33
CA ASN A 141 8.01 13.86 -12.29
C ASN A 141 9.41 14.05 -12.89
N TYR A 142 10.47 13.82 -12.11
CA TYR A 142 11.84 13.91 -12.61
C TYR A 142 12.11 12.84 -13.67
N PHE A 143 11.76 11.57 -13.38
CA PHE A 143 11.98 10.47 -14.33
C PHE A 143 11.03 10.49 -15.53
N SER A 144 9.85 11.13 -15.43
CA SER A 144 8.94 11.26 -16.57
C SER A 144 9.38 12.30 -17.61
N LYS A 145 10.37 13.15 -17.27
CA LYS A 145 10.93 14.18 -18.16
C LYS A 145 12.18 13.72 -18.91
N VAL A 146 12.74 12.57 -18.54
CA VAL A 146 13.93 11.94 -19.14
C VAL A 146 13.48 10.89 -20.14
#